data_AF-A0A1Y1HXQ5-F1
#
_entry.id   AF-A0A1Y1HXQ5-F1
#
_cell.length_a   1.000
_cell.length_b   1.000
_cell.length_c   1.000
_cell.angle_alpha   90.00
_cell.angle_beta   90.00
_cell.angle_gamma   90.00
#
_symmetry.space_group_name_H-M   'P 1'
#
loop_
_entity.id
_entity.type
_entity.pdbx_description
1 polymer ?
#
loop_
_entity_poly.entity_id
_entity_poly.type
_entity_poly.pdbx_seq_one_letter_code
_entity_poly.pdbx_strand_id
1 'polypeptide(L)'
;MPSEAAEKAERRAQKRRERESRIPKSMEGGDSILISWEEFQTIFKRALEMIDATDVKFDMEEEEARFSRADAPKGAIVTSAMRNLYNKLKFFPAQNCLYAVASEMKGILDEAKAVFDTGDEDPPENLFLTVKTHEHVLRYNNYVDSRTGERFDHVVYRPVSSNTGELFIALVIGTPGLDSWIPSQRLKRWNMTEEEAIALAIRNLERITPPHLACRVVSHGRNDLKKYLEISRRRDALTPIKQMFPREKGGGGALIVSFADARAIPRLLLPRVVERLAEILRCKATSIVVIPVDDNMFRAASAEDPTGMLLMAIHQILPYTQGDNRHLQYKVSWNPFRVTKLRNEMGLAELEPYLVDGGRFAVQFWEGAKKKVFYPYPRTEDDIHFLEEAYGRSTKRRFMMMLTEDVFLQGVCWQCRQKCDRLMKCGNCKKASYCSRDCQKKAWAAGHNVNCEERRRYWEKAKMCRFSKSMMDKSKEAGATLSDADLERLRKVSTA
;
A
#
# COMPACT_ATOMS: atom_id res chain seq x y z
N MET A 1 -56.11 -3.11 -6.97
CA MET A 1 -55.19 -2.15 -6.32
C MET A 1 -53.77 -2.61 -6.59
N PRO A 2 -52.85 -1.73 -7.04
CA PRO A 2 -51.45 -2.10 -7.17
C PRO A 2 -50.92 -2.55 -5.81
N SER A 3 -50.01 -3.53 -5.79
CA SER A 3 -49.34 -3.92 -4.55
C SER A 3 -48.47 -2.76 -4.05
N GLU A 4 -48.25 -2.67 -2.74
CA GLU A 4 -47.36 -1.67 -2.13
C GLU A 4 -45.96 -1.70 -2.76
N ALA A 5 -45.50 -2.88 -3.19
CA ALA A 5 -44.26 -3.05 -3.93
C ALA A 5 -44.29 -2.39 -5.31
N ALA A 6 -45.39 -2.51 -6.05
CA ALA A 6 -45.57 -1.86 -7.34
C ALA A 6 -45.63 -0.33 -7.20
N GLU A 7 -46.33 0.18 -6.18
CA GLU A 7 -46.42 1.61 -5.91
C GLU A 7 -45.06 2.21 -5.50
N LYS A 8 -44.28 1.47 -4.70
CA LYS A 8 -42.91 1.85 -4.35
C LYS A 8 -41.95 1.81 -5.54
N ALA A 9 -42.13 0.86 -6.46
CA ALA A 9 -41.38 0.78 -7.70
C ALA A 9 -41.71 1.96 -8.63
N GLU A 10 -42.99 2.31 -8.76
CA GLU A 10 -43.48 3.44 -9.55
C GLU A 10 -42.94 4.77 -9.00
N ARG A 11 -43.00 4.99 -7.68
CA ARG A 11 -42.42 6.20 -7.05
C ARG A 11 -40.91 6.31 -7.27
N ARG A 12 -40.19 5.18 -7.29
CA ARG A 12 -38.75 5.15 -7.62
C ARG A 12 -38.50 5.47 -9.09
N ALA A 13 -39.33 4.93 -9.99
CA ALA A 13 -39.25 5.20 -11.42
C ALA A 13 -39.56 6.66 -11.75
N GLN A 14 -40.57 7.25 -11.09
CA GLN A 14 -40.94 8.65 -11.26
C GLN A 14 -39.85 9.59 -10.75
N LYS A 15 -39.31 9.36 -9.53
CA LYS A 15 -38.15 10.13 -9.03
C LYS A 15 -36.93 10.01 -9.94
N ARG A 16 -36.74 8.86 -10.59
CA ARG A 16 -35.67 8.66 -11.57
C ARG A 16 -35.91 9.49 -12.83
N ARG A 17 -37.13 9.48 -13.39
CA ARG A 17 -37.49 10.30 -14.57
C ARG A 17 -37.40 11.79 -14.30
N GLU A 18 -37.84 12.25 -13.12
CA GLU A 18 -37.71 13.65 -12.69
C GLU A 18 -36.26 14.08 -12.47
N ARG A 19 -35.36 13.15 -12.13
CA ARG A 19 -33.92 13.40 -12.04
C ARG A 19 -33.27 13.44 -13.42
N GLU A 20 -33.64 12.50 -14.29
CA GLU A 20 -33.13 12.41 -15.67
C GLU A 20 -33.57 13.64 -16.49
N SER A 21 -34.78 14.17 -16.30
CA SER A 21 -35.26 15.38 -17.00
C SER A 21 -34.60 16.69 -16.56
N ARG A 22 -33.84 16.71 -15.45
CA ARG A 22 -33.08 17.88 -14.96
C ARG A 22 -31.66 17.94 -15.51
N ILE A 23 -31.27 16.96 -16.33
CA ILE A 23 -29.98 16.93 -17.01
C ILE A 23 -30.07 17.87 -18.23
N PRO A 24 -29.16 18.85 -18.40
CA PRO A 24 -29.15 19.74 -19.56
C PRO A 24 -29.02 18.92 -20.84
N LYS A 25 -29.81 19.25 -21.88
CA LYS A 25 -29.76 18.57 -23.19
C LYS A 25 -28.36 18.57 -23.82
N SER A 26 -27.48 19.51 -23.44
CA SER A 26 -26.07 19.52 -23.84
C SER A 26 -25.25 18.31 -23.32
N MET A 27 -25.81 17.52 -22.40
CA MET A 27 -25.18 16.30 -21.85
C MET A 27 -25.70 15.00 -22.47
N GLU A 28 -26.66 15.05 -23.40
CA GLU A 28 -27.26 13.86 -24.04
C GLU A 28 -26.54 13.41 -25.33
N GLY A 29 -25.48 14.13 -25.76
CA GLY A 29 -24.67 13.80 -26.93
C GLY A 29 -23.34 13.17 -26.55
N GLY A 30 -23.11 11.91 -26.93
CA GLY A 30 -21.81 11.27 -26.84
C GLY A 30 -20.78 12.01 -27.70
N ASP A 31 -19.65 12.40 -27.10
CA ASP A 31 -18.30 12.30 -27.66
C ASP A 31 -17.28 13.19 -26.93
N SER A 32 -17.71 14.14 -26.10
CA SER A 32 -16.76 14.79 -25.19
C SER A 32 -16.56 13.95 -23.94
N ILE A 33 -15.49 13.14 -23.93
CA ILE A 33 -14.96 12.55 -22.69
C ILE A 33 -14.37 13.66 -21.79
N LEU A 34 -14.03 14.83 -22.36
CA LEU A 34 -13.34 15.92 -21.66
C LEU A 34 -14.30 17.05 -21.23
N ILE A 35 -14.64 17.09 -19.95
CA ILE A 35 -15.40 18.18 -19.32
C ILE A 35 -14.52 19.44 -19.29
N SER A 36 -15.07 20.59 -19.71
CA SER A 36 -14.38 21.88 -19.56
C SER A 36 -14.30 22.31 -18.09
N TRP A 37 -13.47 23.28 -17.75
CA TRP A 37 -13.42 23.77 -16.37
C TRP A 37 -14.74 24.44 -15.95
N GLU A 38 -15.38 25.19 -16.85
CA GLU A 38 -16.66 25.87 -16.64
C GLU A 38 -17.82 24.87 -16.48
N GLU A 39 -17.81 23.81 -17.29
CA GLU A 39 -18.75 22.70 -17.16
C GLU A 39 -18.55 21.97 -15.82
N PHE A 40 -17.30 21.73 -15.42
CA PHE A 40 -16.99 21.15 -14.11
C PHE A 40 -17.48 22.02 -12.95
N GLN A 41 -17.34 23.34 -13.01
CA GLN A 41 -17.86 24.26 -11.99
C GLN A 41 -19.38 24.16 -11.86
N THR A 42 -20.08 24.02 -12.99
CA THR A 42 -21.54 23.81 -13.01
C THR A 42 -21.92 22.46 -12.38
N ILE A 43 -21.17 21.41 -12.72
CA ILE A 43 -21.32 20.08 -12.11
C ILE A 43 -21.07 20.13 -10.61
N PHE A 44 -20.03 20.85 -10.16
CA PHE A 44 -19.66 20.98 -8.76
C PHE A 44 -20.72 21.70 -7.93
N LYS A 45 -21.29 22.81 -8.44
CA LYS A 45 -22.42 23.50 -7.78
C LYS A 45 -23.63 22.57 -7.61
N ARG A 46 -24.00 21.83 -8.66
CA ARG A 46 -25.09 20.85 -8.59
C ARG A 46 -24.80 19.71 -7.62
N ALA A 47 -23.55 19.26 -7.54
CA ALA A 47 -23.15 18.23 -6.58
C ALA A 47 -23.34 18.70 -5.13
N LEU A 48 -23.09 19.98 -4.85
CA LEU A 48 -23.33 20.59 -3.54
C LEU A 48 -24.82 20.70 -3.21
N GLU A 49 -25.65 21.10 -4.18
CA GLU A 49 -27.11 21.06 -4.03
C GLU A 49 -27.63 19.64 -3.76
N MET A 50 -27.05 18.62 -4.40
CA MET A 50 -27.43 17.21 -4.22
C MET A 50 -27.16 16.66 -2.81
N ILE A 51 -26.26 17.28 -2.06
CA ILE A 51 -25.89 16.87 -0.70
C ILE A 51 -26.42 17.85 0.35
N ASP A 52 -27.35 18.73 -0.05
CA ASP A 52 -27.97 19.77 0.78
C ASP A 52 -26.94 20.74 1.41
N ALA A 53 -25.82 21.01 0.73
CA ALA A 53 -24.85 22.02 1.12
C ALA A 53 -25.27 23.38 0.55
N THR A 54 -26.00 24.14 1.35
CA THR A 54 -26.67 25.37 0.89
C THR A 54 -25.83 26.63 1.05
N ASP A 55 -24.86 26.61 1.96
CA ASP A 55 -24.07 27.79 2.30
C ASP A 55 -22.60 27.59 1.92
N VAL A 56 -22.31 27.65 0.62
CA VAL A 56 -20.95 27.51 0.06
C VAL A 56 -20.54 28.79 -0.66
N LYS A 57 -19.50 29.46 -0.16
CA LYS A 57 -18.84 30.57 -0.85
C LYS A 57 -17.79 30.01 -1.82
N PHE A 58 -17.91 30.38 -3.08
CA PHE A 58 -16.95 30.02 -4.11
C PHE A 58 -15.96 31.15 -4.31
N ASP A 59 -14.68 30.83 -4.18
CA ASP A 59 -13.60 31.69 -4.63
C ASP A 59 -13.09 31.15 -5.97
N MET A 60 -13.48 31.84 -7.04
CA MET A 60 -13.16 31.42 -8.41
C MET A 60 -11.71 31.76 -8.78
N GLU A 61 -11.10 32.73 -8.10
CA GLU A 61 -9.70 33.13 -8.33
C GLU A 61 -8.74 32.15 -7.65
N GLU A 62 -9.08 31.74 -6.42
CA GLU A 62 -8.30 30.77 -5.64
C GLU A 62 -8.64 29.31 -5.98
N GLU A 63 -9.69 29.07 -6.77
CA GLU A 63 -10.20 27.73 -7.12
C GLU A 63 -10.58 26.89 -5.88
N GLU A 64 -11.12 27.58 -4.87
CA GLU A 64 -11.53 27.03 -3.58
C GLU A 64 -13.04 27.15 -3.36
N ALA A 65 -13.63 26.12 -2.76
CA ALA A 65 -14.96 26.20 -2.16
C ALA A 65 -14.83 26.29 -0.64
N ARG A 66 -15.51 27.26 -0.01
CA ARG A 66 -15.54 27.45 1.45
C ARG A 66 -16.96 27.26 1.96
N PHE A 67 -17.14 26.39 2.94
CA PHE A 67 -18.44 26.11 3.54
C PHE A 67 -18.69 27.07 4.72
N SER A 68 -19.90 27.60 4.81
CA SER A 68 -20.36 28.49 5.86
C SER A 68 -20.85 27.70 7.09
N ARG A 69 -20.90 28.42 8.22
CA ARG A 69 -21.17 27.97 9.59
C ARG A 69 -22.52 27.26 9.80
N ALA A 70 -23.48 27.38 8.89
CA ALA A 70 -24.77 26.68 8.98
C ALA A 70 -24.64 25.18 8.60
N ASP A 71 -23.77 24.89 7.63
CA ASP A 71 -23.55 23.53 7.10
C ASP A 71 -22.20 22.94 7.54
N ALA A 72 -21.29 23.79 8.04
CA ALA A 72 -20.00 23.43 8.62
C ALA A 72 -19.92 23.78 10.12
N PRO A 73 -19.47 22.88 11.00
CA PRO A 73 -19.40 23.14 12.43
C PRO A 73 -18.49 24.33 12.79
N LYS A 74 -18.94 25.18 13.72
CA LYS A 74 -18.29 26.36 14.33
C LYS A 74 -16.98 26.85 13.66
N GLY A 75 -17.10 27.40 12.45
CA GLY A 75 -16.00 28.15 11.80
C GLY A 75 -14.98 27.31 11.04
N ALA A 76 -15.24 26.02 10.81
CA ALA A 76 -14.38 25.18 9.97
C ALA A 76 -14.42 25.63 8.50
N ILE A 77 -13.29 26.10 7.98
CA ILE A 77 -13.15 26.37 6.54
C ILE A 77 -12.74 25.06 5.88
N VAL A 78 -13.71 24.26 5.43
CA VAL A 78 -13.41 23.12 4.58
C VAL A 78 -13.02 23.63 3.21
N THR A 79 -11.73 23.61 2.86
CA THR A 79 -11.27 23.90 1.51
C THR A 79 -11.13 22.61 0.72
N SER A 80 -11.84 22.50 -0.40
CA SER A 80 -11.54 21.49 -1.41
C SER A 80 -10.84 22.16 -2.58
N ALA A 81 -9.66 21.67 -2.94
CA ALA A 81 -8.96 22.11 -4.14
C ALA A 81 -9.75 21.63 -5.37
N MET A 82 -10.66 22.48 -5.88
CA MET A 82 -11.56 22.14 -6.97
C MET A 82 -10.78 21.69 -8.21
N ARG A 83 -9.60 22.28 -8.45
CA ARG A 83 -8.73 21.92 -9.57
C ARG A 83 -8.14 20.50 -9.46
N ASN A 84 -7.88 20.00 -8.26
CA ASN A 84 -7.45 18.60 -8.09
C ASN A 84 -8.59 17.64 -8.46
N LEU A 85 -9.81 17.95 -8.03
CA LEU A 85 -10.99 17.15 -8.34
C LEU A 85 -11.32 17.20 -9.83
N TYR A 86 -11.20 18.36 -10.47
CA TYR A 86 -11.32 18.50 -11.92
C TYR A 86 -10.28 17.67 -12.67
N ASN A 87 -9.00 17.76 -12.30
CA ASN A 87 -7.96 16.98 -12.96
C ASN A 87 -8.17 15.47 -12.83
N LYS A 88 -8.82 15.02 -11.75
CA LYS A 88 -9.22 13.63 -11.50
C LYS A 88 -10.43 13.22 -12.36
N LEU A 89 -11.40 14.11 -12.56
CA LEU A 89 -12.72 13.77 -13.10
C LEU A 89 -13.01 14.32 -14.50
N LYS A 90 -12.14 15.17 -15.07
CA LYS A 90 -12.40 15.82 -16.36
C LYS A 90 -12.58 14.85 -17.52
N PHE A 91 -12.17 13.59 -17.39
CA PHE A 91 -12.35 12.55 -18.40
C PHE A 91 -13.61 11.69 -18.19
N PHE A 92 -14.50 12.09 -17.28
CA PHE A 92 -15.71 11.33 -16.97
C PHE A 92 -16.85 11.88 -17.82
N PRO A 93 -17.83 11.04 -18.23
CA PRO A 93 -19.11 11.55 -18.69
C PRO A 93 -19.71 12.47 -17.61
N ALA A 94 -20.32 13.58 -18.00
CA ALA A 94 -20.73 14.61 -17.05
C ALA A 94 -21.65 14.10 -15.92
N GLN A 95 -22.54 13.17 -16.23
CA GLN A 95 -23.39 12.52 -15.22
C GLN A 95 -22.56 11.71 -14.20
N ASN A 96 -21.55 10.96 -14.65
CA ASN A 96 -20.65 10.22 -13.76
C ASN A 96 -19.77 11.17 -12.96
N CYS A 97 -19.35 12.29 -13.55
CA CYS A 97 -18.62 13.35 -12.86
C CYS A 97 -19.47 13.95 -11.74
N LEU A 98 -20.75 14.28 -11.99
CA LEU A 98 -21.68 14.79 -10.97
C LEU A 98 -21.77 13.86 -9.76
N TYR A 99 -22.01 12.57 -9.99
CA TYR A 99 -22.08 11.60 -8.90
C TYR A 99 -20.75 11.43 -8.17
N ALA A 100 -19.63 11.45 -8.89
CA ALA A 100 -18.30 11.36 -8.28
C ALA A 100 -17.99 12.59 -7.41
N VAL A 101 -18.28 13.80 -7.90
CA VAL A 101 -18.12 15.04 -7.12
C VAL A 101 -19.03 15.05 -5.90
N ALA A 102 -20.32 14.71 -6.06
CA ALA A 102 -21.27 14.68 -4.94
C ALA A 102 -20.85 13.67 -3.87
N SER A 103 -20.38 12.48 -4.28
CA SER A 103 -19.85 11.48 -3.35
C SER A 103 -18.59 11.96 -2.61
N GLU A 104 -17.66 12.62 -3.31
CA GLU A 104 -16.44 13.14 -2.69
C GLU A 104 -16.76 14.27 -1.71
N MET A 105 -17.61 15.23 -2.11
CA MET A 105 -18.02 16.35 -1.25
C MET A 105 -18.80 15.88 -0.03
N LYS A 106 -19.69 14.90 -0.21
CA LYS A 106 -20.39 14.29 0.93
C LYS A 106 -19.41 13.65 1.90
N GLY A 107 -18.41 12.92 1.41
CA GLY A 107 -17.36 12.35 2.24
C GLY A 107 -16.60 13.41 3.04
N ILE A 108 -16.25 14.53 2.41
CA ILE A 108 -15.58 15.65 3.08
C ILE A 108 -16.48 16.30 4.16
N LEU A 109 -17.78 16.50 3.86
CA LEU A 109 -18.73 17.07 4.83
C LEU A 109 -19.01 16.12 5.99
N ASP A 110 -19.20 14.83 5.71
CA ASP A 110 -19.39 13.80 6.74
C ASP A 110 -18.11 13.69 7.61
N GLU A 111 -16.92 13.86 7.03
CA GLU A 111 -15.67 13.95 7.76
C GLU A 111 -15.60 15.19 8.65
N ALA A 112 -15.92 16.37 8.12
CA ALA A 112 -15.94 17.60 8.91
C ALA A 112 -16.94 17.45 10.07
N LYS A 113 -18.15 16.98 9.80
CA LYS A 113 -19.15 16.69 10.84
C LYS A 113 -18.62 15.70 11.86
N ALA A 114 -18.05 14.56 11.48
CA ALA A 114 -17.48 13.60 12.44
C ALA A 114 -16.36 14.22 13.30
N VAL A 115 -15.54 15.07 12.70
CA VAL A 115 -14.42 15.75 13.37
C VAL A 115 -14.90 16.80 14.38
N PHE A 116 -16.02 17.47 14.14
CA PHE A 116 -16.47 18.61 14.97
C PHE A 116 -17.77 18.36 15.76
N ASP A 117 -18.61 17.39 15.38
CA ASP A 117 -19.83 16.98 16.09
C ASP A 117 -19.51 15.99 17.23
N THR A 118 -18.32 15.38 17.21
CA THR A 118 -17.79 14.73 18.41
C THR A 118 -17.45 15.85 19.39
N GLY A 119 -18.40 16.18 20.28
CA GLY A 119 -18.19 17.14 21.35
C GLY A 119 -16.80 16.92 21.96
N ASP A 120 -16.01 17.98 22.03
CA ASP A 120 -14.55 18.01 22.24
C ASP A 120 -14.06 17.34 23.55
N GLU A 121 -14.96 16.70 24.32
CA GLU A 121 -14.69 16.17 25.66
C GLU A 121 -14.23 14.70 25.64
N ASP A 122 -14.72 13.85 24.71
CA ASP A 122 -14.40 12.42 24.70
C ASP A 122 -13.76 11.92 23.38
N PRO A 123 -12.81 10.96 23.45
CA PRO A 123 -12.24 10.35 22.27
C PRO A 123 -13.29 9.50 21.54
N PRO A 124 -13.38 9.58 20.21
CA PRO A 124 -14.47 8.94 19.52
C PRO A 124 -14.22 7.42 19.34
N GLU A 125 -15.31 6.67 19.21
CA GLU A 125 -15.28 5.21 18.99
C GLU A 125 -14.54 4.77 17.72
N ASN A 126 -14.35 5.69 16.78
CA ASN A 126 -13.62 5.50 15.53
C ASN A 126 -12.18 6.02 15.59
N LEU A 127 -11.62 6.22 16.79
CA LEU A 127 -10.18 6.39 16.98
C LEU A 127 -9.48 5.05 16.67
N PHE A 128 -8.58 5.05 15.70
CA PHE A 128 -7.88 3.87 15.22
C PHE A 128 -6.39 4.14 15.02
N LEU A 129 -5.64 3.06 14.79
CA LEU A 129 -4.30 3.12 14.23
C LEU A 129 -4.36 3.11 12.70
N THR A 130 -3.48 3.88 12.08
CA THR A 130 -3.06 3.71 10.69
C THR A 130 -1.61 3.27 10.65
N VAL A 131 -1.16 2.64 9.56
CA VAL A 131 0.24 2.25 9.36
C VAL A 131 0.72 2.84 8.05
N LYS A 132 1.75 3.68 8.10
CA LYS A 132 2.25 4.46 6.96
C LYS A 132 3.78 4.46 6.93
N THR A 133 4.37 4.86 5.81
CA THR A 133 5.81 5.12 5.76
C THR A 133 6.17 6.38 6.53
N HIS A 134 7.41 6.45 7.01
CA HIS A 134 7.95 7.65 7.66
C HIS A 134 7.74 8.90 6.80
N GLU A 135 8.07 8.82 5.51
CA GLU A 135 7.91 9.93 4.58
C GLU A 135 6.46 10.42 4.52
N HIS A 136 5.50 9.48 4.48
CA HIS A 136 4.08 9.81 4.47
C HIS A 136 3.67 10.52 5.76
N VAL A 137 4.07 9.99 6.92
CA VAL A 137 3.82 10.63 8.22
C VAL A 137 4.42 12.04 8.29
N LEU A 138 5.66 12.23 7.83
CA LEU A 138 6.32 13.54 7.84
C LEU A 138 5.64 14.58 6.94
N ARG A 139 5.00 14.15 5.84
CA ARG A 139 4.20 15.07 5.01
C ARG A 139 3.00 15.62 5.80
N TYR A 140 2.38 14.79 6.64
CA TYR A 140 1.28 15.21 7.52
C TYR A 140 1.76 15.99 8.74
N ASN A 141 2.97 15.70 9.26
CA ASN A 141 3.52 16.45 10.38
C ASN A 141 3.83 17.92 10.03
N ASN A 142 4.14 18.18 8.76
CA ASN A 142 4.35 19.55 8.25
C ASN A 142 3.07 20.18 7.69
N TYR A 143 1.94 19.46 7.74
CA TYR A 143 0.68 19.96 7.23
C TYR A 143 0.17 21.06 8.16
N VAL A 144 -0.13 22.21 7.57
CA VAL A 144 -0.93 23.25 8.22
C VAL A 144 -2.37 22.81 8.01
N ASP A 145 -3.14 22.62 9.08
CA ASP A 145 -4.56 22.34 8.91
C ASP A 145 -5.18 23.55 8.21
N SER A 146 -5.52 23.40 6.93
CA SER A 146 -6.08 24.49 6.13
C SER A 146 -7.38 25.02 6.73
N ARG A 147 -8.03 24.23 7.61
CA ARG A 147 -9.30 24.56 8.26
C ARG A 147 -9.15 25.46 9.48
N THR A 148 -8.06 25.33 10.24
CA THR A 148 -7.79 26.15 11.44
C THR A 148 -6.68 27.18 11.24
N GLY A 149 -5.84 27.01 10.21
CA GLY A 149 -4.61 27.77 10.03
C GLY A 149 -3.53 27.45 11.07
N GLU A 150 -3.82 26.55 12.02
CA GLU A 150 -2.86 26.12 13.02
C GLU A 150 -1.93 25.06 12.43
N ARG A 151 -0.64 25.23 12.66
CA ARG A 151 0.33 24.15 12.44
C ARG A 151 0.04 23.06 13.46
N PHE A 152 0.01 21.81 13.02
CA PHE A 152 0.08 20.71 13.96
C PHE A 152 1.38 20.84 14.79
N ASP A 153 1.25 20.92 16.12
CA ASP A 153 2.41 20.88 17.01
C ASP A 153 3.23 19.60 16.77
N HIS A 154 2.52 18.48 16.57
CA HIS A 154 2.98 17.23 15.97
C HIS A 154 1.82 16.24 15.88
N VAL A 155 1.85 15.39 14.85
CA VAL A 155 1.00 14.20 14.76
C VAL A 155 1.54 13.14 15.72
N VAL A 156 0.65 12.38 16.38
CA VAL A 156 1.07 11.28 17.26
C VAL A 156 1.42 10.05 16.42
N TYR A 157 2.71 9.72 16.35
CA TYR A 157 3.21 8.57 15.60
C TYR A 157 4.42 7.92 16.27
N ARG A 158 4.64 6.63 16.00
CA ARG A 158 5.85 5.90 16.43
C ARG A 158 6.23 4.78 15.45
N PRO A 159 7.50 4.36 15.43
CA PRO A 159 7.91 3.21 14.63
C PRO A 159 7.07 1.97 14.99
N VAL A 160 6.73 1.15 14.00
CA VAL A 160 6.07 -0.16 14.22
C VAL A 160 6.96 -1.09 15.04
N SER A 161 8.28 -1.02 14.85
CA SER A 161 9.27 -1.70 15.67
C SER A 161 10.54 -0.85 15.74
N SER A 162 11.43 -1.17 16.68
CA SER A 162 12.72 -0.48 16.85
C SER A 162 13.63 -0.59 15.62
N ASN A 163 13.38 -1.56 14.74
CA ASN A 163 14.29 -1.96 13.66
C ASN A 163 13.76 -1.63 12.25
N THR A 164 12.50 -1.22 12.08
CA THR A 164 11.98 -0.90 10.74
C THR A 164 12.54 0.36 10.15
N GLY A 165 12.52 1.46 10.90
CA GLY A 165 12.79 2.81 10.37
C GLY A 165 11.86 3.26 9.23
N GLU A 166 11.05 2.37 8.66
CA GLU A 166 10.21 2.60 7.49
C GLU A 166 8.73 2.69 7.83
N LEU A 167 8.16 1.69 8.51
CA LEU A 167 6.75 1.69 8.90
C LEU A 167 6.56 2.32 10.28
N PHE A 168 5.56 3.20 10.33
CA PHE A 168 5.13 3.92 11.51
C PHE A 168 3.65 3.70 11.74
N ILE A 169 3.26 3.55 13.00
CA ILE A 169 1.87 3.64 13.41
C ILE A 169 1.56 5.09 13.74
N ALA A 170 0.34 5.53 13.45
CA ALA A 170 -0.15 6.84 13.85
C ALA A 170 -1.62 6.78 14.25
N LEU A 171 -2.06 7.76 15.05
CA LEU A 171 -3.45 7.90 15.46
C LEU A 171 -4.26 8.64 14.41
N VAL A 172 -5.42 8.06 14.09
CA VAL A 172 -6.38 8.61 13.12
C VAL A 172 -7.81 8.44 13.63
N ILE A 173 -8.68 9.39 13.32
CA ILE A 173 -10.12 9.19 13.33
C ILE A 173 -10.49 8.59 11.96
N GLY A 174 -11.02 7.37 11.95
CA GLY A 174 -11.43 6.71 10.72
C GLY A 174 -12.77 7.21 10.22
N THR A 175 -12.82 7.75 9.01
CA THR A 175 -14.05 8.07 8.31
C THR A 175 -14.20 7.21 7.05
N PRO A 176 -15.40 7.11 6.46
CA PRO A 176 -15.58 6.38 5.20
C PRO A 176 -14.78 7.02 4.05
N GLY A 177 -13.55 6.54 3.85
CA GLY A 177 -12.71 6.89 2.71
C GLY A 177 -11.49 7.75 3.02
N LEU A 178 -11.39 8.37 4.20
CA LEU A 178 -10.21 9.13 4.61
C LEU A 178 -9.87 8.95 6.10
N ASP A 179 -8.60 9.15 6.41
CA ASP A 179 -8.09 9.18 7.78
C ASP A 179 -7.84 10.63 8.21
N SER A 180 -8.50 11.07 9.27
CA SER A 180 -8.19 12.36 9.90
C SER A 180 -7.12 12.14 10.97
N TRP A 181 -5.91 12.64 10.75
CA TRP A 181 -4.78 12.46 11.65
C TRP A 181 -4.96 13.23 12.96
N ILE A 182 -4.49 12.64 14.06
CA ILE A 182 -4.71 13.20 15.40
C ILE A 182 -3.46 13.94 15.89
N PRO A 183 -3.55 15.28 16.05
CA PRO A 183 -2.49 16.05 16.68
C PRO A 183 -2.50 15.86 18.20
N SER A 184 -1.35 16.05 18.83
CA SER A 184 -1.20 15.95 20.28
C SER A 184 -2.07 16.93 21.07
N GLN A 185 -2.36 18.11 20.50
CA GLN A 185 -3.31 19.07 21.10
C GLN A 185 -4.71 18.49 21.27
N ARG A 186 -5.15 17.60 20.37
CA ARG A 186 -6.45 16.94 20.47
C ARG A 186 -6.48 15.93 21.63
N LEU A 187 -5.36 15.25 21.90
CA LEU A 187 -5.25 14.39 23.07
C LEU A 187 -5.34 15.17 24.38
N LYS A 188 -4.76 16.38 24.45
CA LYS A 188 -4.89 17.26 25.62
C LYS A 188 -6.35 17.65 25.89
N ARG A 189 -7.15 17.88 24.85
CA ARG A 189 -8.58 18.18 25.00
C ARG A 189 -9.35 16.99 25.56
N TRP A 190 -9.04 15.78 25.11
CA TRP A 190 -9.58 14.53 25.65
C TRP A 190 -9.01 14.13 27.01
N ASN A 191 -8.14 14.95 27.62
CA ASN A 191 -7.42 14.62 28.85
C ASN A 191 -6.79 13.21 28.82
N MET A 192 -6.15 12.88 27.69
CA MET A 192 -5.65 11.54 27.39
C MET A 192 -4.16 11.57 27.03
N THR A 193 -3.39 10.61 27.52
CA THR A 193 -1.99 10.44 27.09
C THR A 193 -1.90 9.76 25.73
N GLU A 194 -0.72 9.84 25.06
CA GLU A 194 -0.51 9.13 23.80
C GLU A 194 -0.67 7.60 23.97
N GLU A 195 -0.19 7.05 25.09
CA GLU A 195 -0.29 5.63 25.42
C GLU A 195 -1.75 5.20 25.59
N GLU A 196 -2.55 5.98 26.30
CA GLU A 196 -3.98 5.73 26.49
C GLU A 196 -4.74 5.78 25.16
N ALA A 197 -4.43 6.77 24.31
CA ALA A 197 -5.04 6.93 23.00
C ALA A 197 -4.69 5.76 22.07
N ILE A 198 -3.43 5.31 22.08
CA ILE A 198 -3.04 4.13 21.29
C ILE A 198 -3.67 2.86 21.85
N ALA A 199 -3.73 2.69 23.17
CA ALA A 199 -4.42 1.55 23.77
C ALA A 199 -5.90 1.52 23.38
N LEU A 200 -6.58 2.68 23.39
CA LEU A 200 -7.95 2.81 22.91
C LEU A 200 -8.07 2.47 21.42
N ALA A 201 -7.16 3.00 20.59
CA ALA A 201 -7.13 2.72 19.15
C ALA A 201 -6.94 1.22 18.85
N ILE A 202 -6.12 0.52 19.62
CA ILE A 202 -5.94 -0.94 19.52
C ILE A 202 -7.21 -1.67 19.92
N ARG A 203 -7.87 -1.28 21.02
CA ARG A 203 -9.16 -1.87 21.43
C ARG A 203 -10.24 -1.68 20.35
N ASN A 204 -10.31 -0.49 19.78
CA ASN A 204 -11.24 -0.19 18.70
C ASN A 204 -10.93 -1.01 17.45
N LEU A 205 -9.65 -1.13 17.09
CA LEU A 205 -9.21 -1.97 15.98
C LEU A 205 -9.56 -3.45 16.19
N GLU A 206 -9.35 -3.97 17.40
CA GLU A 206 -9.70 -5.34 17.78
C GLU A 206 -11.22 -5.57 17.67
N ARG A 207 -12.02 -4.62 18.15
CA ARG A 207 -13.49 -4.63 18.08
C ARG A 207 -14.02 -4.68 16.65
N ILE A 208 -13.45 -3.88 15.73
CA ILE A 208 -13.87 -3.86 14.31
C ILE A 208 -13.24 -4.97 13.48
N THR A 209 -12.32 -5.76 14.04
CA THR A 209 -11.71 -6.87 13.33
C THR A 209 -12.60 -8.10 13.50
N PRO A 210 -13.09 -8.72 12.40
CA PRO A 210 -13.99 -9.87 12.50
C PRO A 210 -13.40 -10.96 13.41
N PRO A 211 -14.18 -11.56 14.32
CA PRO A 211 -13.67 -12.60 15.22
C PRO A 211 -13.16 -13.81 14.45
N HIS A 212 -13.80 -14.13 13.32
CA HIS A 212 -13.38 -15.17 12.40
C HIS A 212 -12.93 -14.56 11.07
N LEU A 213 -11.64 -14.68 10.75
CA LEU A 213 -11.12 -14.32 9.44
C LEU A 213 -11.27 -15.52 8.52
N ALA A 214 -12.42 -15.59 7.86
CA ALA A 214 -12.71 -16.63 6.88
C ALA A 214 -11.72 -16.53 5.71
N CYS A 215 -11.19 -17.69 5.31
CA CYS A 215 -10.30 -17.81 4.16
C CYS A 215 -11.04 -18.50 3.02
N ARG A 216 -11.01 -17.87 1.85
CA ARG A 216 -11.52 -18.47 0.61
C ARG A 216 -10.36 -18.95 -0.24
N VAL A 217 -10.37 -20.23 -0.59
CA VAL A 217 -9.41 -20.81 -1.52
C VAL A 217 -9.85 -20.49 -2.95
N VAL A 218 -8.92 -20.00 -3.79
CA VAL A 218 -9.17 -19.68 -5.20
C VAL A 218 -8.50 -20.74 -6.08
N SER A 219 -9.30 -21.55 -6.77
CA SER A 219 -8.85 -22.59 -7.71
C SER A 219 -8.46 -22.02 -9.08
N HIS A 220 -7.67 -22.79 -9.85
CA HIS A 220 -7.01 -22.40 -11.10
C HIS A 220 -7.89 -22.38 -12.36
N GLY A 221 -9.22 -22.56 -12.26
CA GLY A 221 -10.06 -22.49 -13.45
C GLY A 221 -9.92 -21.10 -14.10
N ARG A 222 -9.69 -21.00 -15.42
CA ARG A 222 -9.76 -19.70 -16.14
C ARG A 222 -11.08 -18.96 -15.83
N ASN A 223 -12.16 -19.72 -15.67
CA ASN A 223 -13.47 -19.20 -15.25
C ASN A 223 -13.46 -18.69 -13.80
N ASP A 224 -12.67 -19.30 -12.93
CA ASP A 224 -12.48 -18.87 -11.55
C ASP A 224 -11.72 -17.55 -11.47
N LEU A 225 -10.79 -17.25 -12.39
CA LEU A 225 -10.11 -15.95 -12.41
C LEU A 225 -11.07 -14.80 -12.75
N LYS A 226 -11.98 -15.00 -13.70
CA LYS A 226 -13.01 -13.99 -14.04
C LYS A 226 -14.00 -13.81 -12.89
N LYS A 227 -14.48 -14.91 -12.32
CA LYS A 227 -15.31 -14.92 -11.10
C LYS A 227 -14.57 -14.29 -9.92
N TYR A 228 -13.27 -14.51 -9.81
CA TYR A 228 -12.39 -13.92 -8.80
C TYR A 228 -12.30 -12.41 -8.98
N LEU A 229 -12.10 -11.90 -10.19
CA LEU A 229 -12.08 -10.46 -10.45
C LEU A 229 -13.43 -9.83 -10.06
N GLU A 230 -14.54 -10.49 -10.37
CA GLU A 230 -15.87 -10.04 -9.99
C GLU A 230 -16.12 -10.08 -8.47
N ILE A 231 -15.70 -11.15 -7.79
CA ILE A 231 -15.77 -11.29 -6.34
C ILE A 231 -14.80 -10.33 -5.65
N SER A 232 -13.64 -10.03 -6.23
CA SER A 232 -12.68 -9.06 -5.66
C SER A 232 -13.22 -7.63 -5.67
N ARG A 233 -14.14 -7.32 -6.58
CA ARG A 233 -14.86 -6.05 -6.60
C ARG A 233 -15.94 -5.98 -5.52
N ARG A 234 -16.52 -7.12 -5.16
CA ARG A 234 -17.41 -7.21 -3.99
C ARG A 234 -16.52 -7.25 -2.75
N ARG A 235 -16.31 -6.09 -2.12
CA ARG A 235 -15.66 -5.98 -0.81
C ARG A 235 -16.57 -6.60 0.26
N ASP A 236 -16.78 -7.91 0.19
CA ASP A 236 -17.55 -8.65 1.19
C ASP A 236 -16.72 -8.67 2.47
N ALA A 237 -17.21 -7.95 3.48
CA ALA A 237 -16.66 -7.94 4.84
C ALA A 237 -16.51 -9.36 5.43
N LEU A 238 -17.21 -10.36 4.86
CA LEU A 238 -17.31 -11.72 5.37
C LEU A 238 -16.11 -12.62 5.03
N THR A 239 -15.31 -12.33 3.99
CA THR A 239 -14.17 -13.18 3.59
C THR A 239 -12.91 -12.36 3.28
N PRO A 240 -12.23 -11.81 4.30
CA PRO A 240 -11.12 -10.90 4.08
C PRO A 240 -9.88 -11.60 3.53
N ILE A 241 -9.74 -12.92 3.70
CA ILE A 241 -8.54 -13.66 3.26
C ILE A 241 -8.87 -14.51 2.04
N LYS A 242 -8.02 -14.38 1.01
CA LYS A 242 -8.07 -15.20 -0.21
C LYS A 242 -6.75 -15.91 -0.37
N GLN A 243 -6.77 -17.23 -0.41
CA GLN A 243 -5.58 -18.04 -0.65
C GLN A 243 -5.44 -18.33 -2.13
N MET A 244 -4.30 -17.93 -2.68
CA MET A 244 -3.91 -18.19 -4.06
C MET A 244 -2.93 -19.36 -4.10
N PHE A 245 -3.10 -20.22 -5.10
CA PHE A 245 -2.20 -21.36 -5.36
C PHE A 245 -2.02 -22.29 -4.13
N PRO A 246 -3.12 -22.78 -3.53
CA PRO A 246 -3.00 -23.80 -2.49
C PRO A 246 -2.29 -25.04 -3.07
N ARG A 247 -1.38 -25.67 -2.31
CA ARG A 247 -0.91 -27.01 -2.66
C ARG A 247 -2.05 -28.03 -2.47
N GLU A 248 -2.01 -29.14 -3.21
CA GLU A 248 -3.05 -30.19 -3.19
C GLU A 248 -3.38 -30.72 -1.78
N LYS A 249 -2.43 -30.67 -0.85
CA LYS A 249 -2.60 -31.12 0.54
C LYS A 249 -2.97 -30.00 1.53
N GLY A 250 -3.24 -28.79 1.05
CA GLY A 250 -3.41 -27.59 1.85
C GLY A 250 -2.08 -27.09 2.43
N GLY A 251 -1.92 -25.78 2.54
CA GLY A 251 -0.66 -25.13 2.93
C GLY A 251 0.15 -24.63 1.73
N GLY A 252 0.97 -23.60 1.98
CA GLY A 252 1.67 -22.86 0.94
C GLY A 252 0.78 -21.90 0.13
N GLY A 253 1.41 -21.25 -0.84
CA GLY A 253 0.84 -20.19 -1.66
C GLY A 253 1.01 -18.79 -1.06
N ALA A 254 0.28 -17.84 -1.63
CA ALA A 254 0.21 -16.48 -1.14
C ALA A 254 -1.23 -16.12 -0.78
N LEU A 255 -1.37 -15.31 0.26
CA LEU A 255 -2.64 -14.75 0.70
C LEU A 255 -2.78 -13.34 0.16
N ILE A 256 -3.97 -13.03 -0.33
CA ILE A 256 -4.43 -11.65 -0.51
C ILE A 256 -5.40 -11.38 0.62
N VAL A 257 -5.06 -10.41 1.47
CA VAL A 257 -5.87 -10.02 2.61
C VAL A 257 -6.44 -8.64 2.32
N SER A 258 -7.76 -8.52 2.24
CA SER A 258 -8.42 -7.25 1.99
C SER A 258 -9.59 -7.06 2.93
N PHE A 259 -9.68 -5.88 3.51
CA PHE A 259 -10.79 -5.45 4.36
C PHE A 259 -11.62 -4.41 3.62
N ALA A 260 -12.88 -4.26 4.02
CA ALA A 260 -13.76 -3.26 3.42
C ALA A 260 -13.37 -1.82 3.80
N ASP A 261 -12.69 -1.67 4.93
CA ASP A 261 -12.19 -0.41 5.47
C ASP A 261 -10.68 -0.22 5.19
N ALA A 262 -10.18 0.98 5.50
CA ALA A 262 -8.77 1.38 5.38
C ALA A 262 -7.92 0.92 6.59
N ARG A 263 -8.23 -0.24 7.17
CA ARG A 263 -7.56 -0.76 8.39
C ARG A 263 -6.95 -2.13 8.18
N ALA A 264 -6.59 -2.51 6.95
CA ALA A 264 -5.99 -3.80 6.68
C ALA A 264 -4.58 -3.93 7.29
N ILE A 265 -3.72 -2.94 7.06
CA ILE A 265 -2.34 -2.97 7.54
C ILE A 265 -2.26 -2.83 9.08
N PRO A 266 -3.00 -1.92 9.74
CA PRO A 266 -3.06 -1.88 11.19
C PRO A 266 -3.43 -3.22 11.84
N ARG A 267 -4.31 -4.01 11.21
CA ARG A 267 -4.68 -5.35 11.71
C ARG A 267 -3.52 -6.33 11.76
N LEU A 268 -2.45 -6.12 11.00
CA LEU A 268 -1.23 -6.94 11.13
C LEU A 268 -0.55 -6.80 12.50
N LEU A 269 -0.84 -5.74 13.25
CA LEU A 269 -0.35 -5.55 14.60
C LEU A 269 -1.06 -6.46 15.62
N LEU A 270 -2.22 -7.02 15.25
CA LEU A 270 -3.00 -7.88 16.14
C LEU A 270 -2.49 -9.33 16.05
N PRO A 271 -2.02 -9.94 17.17
CA PRO A 271 -1.46 -11.28 17.15
C PRO A 271 -2.40 -12.33 16.55
N ARG A 272 -3.72 -12.25 16.82
CA ARG A 272 -4.70 -13.21 16.29
C ARG A 272 -4.83 -13.18 14.78
N VAL A 273 -4.61 -12.01 14.16
CA VAL A 273 -4.63 -11.87 12.71
C VAL A 273 -3.41 -12.60 12.15
N VAL A 274 -2.23 -12.39 12.72
CA VAL A 274 -0.99 -13.06 12.32
C VAL A 274 -1.05 -14.57 12.54
N GLU A 275 -1.52 -15.02 13.70
CA GLU A 275 -1.74 -16.44 14.03
C GLU A 275 -2.65 -17.10 12.99
N ARG A 276 -3.74 -16.42 12.62
CA ARG A 276 -4.66 -16.92 11.59
C ARG A 276 -4.03 -17.01 10.20
N LEU A 277 -3.20 -16.04 9.81
CA LEU A 277 -2.44 -16.13 8.55
C LEU A 277 -1.45 -17.30 8.58
N ALA A 278 -0.77 -17.51 9.70
CA ALA A 278 0.18 -18.60 9.92
C ALA A 278 -0.50 -19.97 9.87
N GLU A 279 -1.69 -20.10 10.45
CA GLU A 279 -2.52 -21.30 10.38
C GLU A 279 -2.89 -21.65 8.93
N ILE A 280 -3.38 -20.66 8.16
CA ILE A 280 -3.77 -20.85 6.75
C ILE A 280 -2.56 -21.24 5.88
N LEU A 281 -1.41 -20.61 6.12
CA LEU A 281 -0.17 -20.88 5.41
C LEU A 281 0.58 -22.12 5.92
N ARG A 282 0.16 -22.69 7.06
CA ARG A 282 0.80 -23.81 7.77
C ARG A 282 2.27 -23.54 8.08
N CYS A 283 2.56 -22.37 8.61
CA CYS A 283 3.91 -21.98 9.01
C CYS A 283 3.92 -21.38 10.42
N LYS A 284 5.11 -21.07 10.94
CA LYS A 284 5.24 -20.30 12.18
C LYS A 284 4.81 -18.85 11.93
N ALA A 285 4.21 -18.19 12.92
CA ALA A 285 3.89 -16.76 12.85
C ALA A 285 5.10 -15.91 12.47
N THR A 286 6.26 -16.22 13.04
CA THR A 286 7.54 -15.55 12.73
C THR A 286 8.11 -15.90 11.35
N SER A 287 7.47 -16.77 10.59
CA SER A 287 7.80 -17.08 9.20
C SER A 287 6.87 -16.36 8.23
N ILE A 288 5.90 -15.57 8.70
CA ILE A 288 5.05 -14.76 7.86
C ILE A 288 5.84 -13.56 7.30
N VAL A 289 5.78 -13.41 5.98
CA VAL A 289 6.22 -12.23 5.25
C VAL A 289 5.00 -11.54 4.66
N VAL A 290 4.90 -10.23 4.85
CA VAL A 290 3.81 -9.38 4.36
C VAL A 290 4.34 -8.31 3.41
N ILE A 291 3.53 -7.95 2.42
CA ILE A 291 3.76 -6.78 1.58
C ILE A 291 2.53 -5.89 1.76
N PRO A 292 2.64 -4.75 2.47
CA PRO A 292 1.60 -3.73 2.48
C PRO A 292 1.35 -3.29 1.04
N VAL A 293 0.09 -3.23 0.57
CA VAL A 293 -0.18 -2.76 -0.80
C VAL A 293 -0.83 -1.39 -0.75
N ASP A 294 -1.92 -1.28 0.01
CA ASP A 294 -2.66 -0.06 0.30
C ASP A 294 -3.35 -0.20 1.67
N ASP A 295 -4.10 0.81 2.10
CA ASP A 295 -4.70 0.83 3.44
C ASP A 295 -5.72 -0.28 3.69
N ASN A 296 -6.32 -0.81 2.63
CA ASN A 296 -7.38 -1.81 2.67
C ASN A 296 -6.91 -3.20 2.21
N MET A 297 -5.63 -3.37 1.88
CA MET A 297 -5.08 -4.62 1.37
C MET A 297 -3.60 -4.79 1.66
N PHE A 298 -3.24 -6.00 2.06
CA PHE A 298 -1.86 -6.47 2.05
C PHE A 298 -1.80 -7.89 1.51
N ARG A 299 -0.59 -8.35 1.21
CA ARG A 299 -0.32 -9.72 0.80
C ARG A 299 0.51 -10.40 1.87
N ALA A 300 0.34 -11.71 2.05
CA ALA A 300 1.12 -12.48 3.00
C ALA A 300 1.55 -13.83 2.41
N ALA A 301 2.73 -14.31 2.74
CA ALA A 301 3.19 -15.65 2.41
C ALA A 301 4.09 -16.20 3.52
N SER A 302 4.33 -17.50 3.50
CA SER A 302 5.36 -18.11 4.34
C SER A 302 6.72 -17.89 3.72
N ALA A 303 7.67 -17.38 4.50
CA ALA A 303 9.09 -17.28 4.15
C ALA A 303 9.73 -18.65 3.86
N GLU A 304 9.10 -19.73 4.32
CA GLU A 304 9.51 -21.11 4.14
C GLU A 304 8.84 -21.77 2.92
N ASP A 305 7.91 -21.08 2.25
CA ASP A 305 7.25 -21.59 1.05
C ASP A 305 7.76 -20.87 -0.22
N PRO A 306 8.60 -21.54 -1.03
CA PRO A 306 9.15 -20.94 -2.24
C PRO A 306 8.08 -20.48 -3.24
N THR A 307 6.95 -21.20 -3.31
CA THR A 307 5.85 -20.84 -4.21
C THR A 307 5.19 -19.54 -3.76
N GLY A 308 4.85 -19.42 -2.47
CA GLY A 308 4.31 -18.20 -1.89
C GLY A 308 5.24 -17.00 -2.06
N MET A 309 6.54 -17.18 -1.79
CA MET A 309 7.52 -16.10 -1.92
C MET A 309 7.69 -15.64 -3.37
N LEU A 310 7.67 -16.57 -4.33
CA LEU A 310 7.65 -16.21 -5.74
C LEU A 310 6.40 -15.43 -6.13
N LEU A 311 5.22 -15.83 -5.65
CA LEU A 311 3.97 -15.11 -5.93
C LEU A 311 4.01 -13.69 -5.36
N MET A 312 4.55 -13.54 -4.15
CA MET A 312 4.79 -12.23 -3.55
C MET A 312 5.70 -11.38 -4.43
N ALA A 313 6.79 -11.98 -4.95
CA ALA A 313 7.70 -11.33 -5.88
C ALA A 313 7.01 -10.92 -7.17
N ILE A 314 6.21 -11.80 -7.78
CA ILE A 314 5.43 -11.52 -8.99
C ILE A 314 4.49 -10.33 -8.77
N HIS A 315 3.83 -10.28 -7.62
CA HIS A 315 2.92 -9.18 -7.33
C HIS A 315 3.61 -7.83 -7.12
N GLN A 316 4.90 -7.80 -6.79
CA GLN A 316 5.67 -6.57 -6.79
C GLN A 316 6.00 -6.07 -8.21
N ILE A 317 5.91 -6.90 -9.27
CA ILE A 317 6.38 -6.53 -10.63
C ILE A 317 5.32 -5.94 -11.56
N LEU A 318 4.06 -6.09 -11.23
CA LEU A 318 2.98 -5.77 -12.16
C LEU A 318 3.05 -4.26 -12.45
N PRO A 319 2.95 -3.79 -13.70
CA PRO A 319 3.14 -2.37 -14.02
C PRO A 319 2.21 -1.44 -13.23
N TYR A 320 0.99 -1.89 -12.92
CA TYR A 320 0.05 -1.16 -12.06
C TYR A 320 0.43 -1.20 -10.57
N THR A 321 1.34 -2.09 -10.18
CA THR A 321 1.95 -2.09 -8.86
C THR A 321 3.11 -1.09 -8.82
N GLN A 322 4.05 -1.07 -9.77
CA GLN A 322 5.39 -0.48 -9.58
C GLN A 322 5.66 1.05 -9.56
N GLY A 323 4.72 1.97 -9.77
CA GLY A 323 5.10 3.40 -9.68
C GLY A 323 4.48 4.37 -10.70
N ASP A 324 4.04 3.88 -11.86
CA ASP A 324 3.66 4.77 -12.97
C ASP A 324 2.18 5.17 -13.01
N ASN A 325 1.35 4.66 -12.09
CA ASN A 325 -0.08 4.94 -12.08
C ASN A 325 -0.42 6.08 -11.09
N ARG A 326 -1.20 7.08 -11.51
CA ARG A 326 -1.66 8.17 -10.62
C ARG A 326 -2.43 7.66 -9.39
N HIS A 327 -2.96 6.45 -9.45
CA HIS A 327 -3.61 5.76 -8.32
C HIS A 327 -2.64 5.30 -7.21
N LEU A 328 -1.33 5.55 -7.33
CA LEU A 328 -0.29 5.08 -6.41
C LEU A 328 -0.01 6.01 -5.22
N GLN A 329 -0.67 7.17 -5.14
CA GLN A 329 -0.53 8.09 -3.99
C GLN A 329 -0.96 7.48 -2.64
N TYR A 330 -1.73 6.39 -2.67
CA TYR A 330 -2.32 5.76 -1.48
C TYR A 330 -1.56 4.52 -1.01
N LYS A 331 -0.37 4.25 -1.54
CA LYS A 331 0.39 3.04 -1.18
C LYS A 331 1.24 3.25 0.05
N VAL A 332 1.24 2.24 0.91
CA VAL A 332 1.98 2.27 2.17
C VAL A 332 3.45 1.98 1.96
N SER A 333 3.83 0.80 1.45
CA SER A 333 5.23 0.46 1.18
C SER A 333 5.34 -0.62 0.10
N TRP A 334 6.48 -0.71 -0.59
CA TRP A 334 6.81 -1.80 -1.50
C TRP A 334 7.64 -2.90 -0.85
N ASN A 335 8.16 -2.63 0.33
CA ASN A 335 9.11 -3.51 0.96
C ASN A 335 8.36 -4.67 1.63
N PRO A 336 8.90 -5.89 1.54
CA PRO A 336 8.40 -6.98 2.33
C PRO A 336 8.79 -6.75 3.79
N PHE A 337 7.87 -7.07 4.71
CA PHE A 337 8.11 -7.06 6.15
C PHE A 337 7.88 -8.47 6.69
N ARG A 338 8.62 -8.85 7.72
CA ARG A 338 8.50 -10.13 8.40
C ARG A 338 8.03 -9.90 9.82
N VAL A 339 7.17 -10.78 10.29
CA VAL A 339 6.83 -10.84 11.72
C VAL A 339 8.06 -11.35 12.48
N THR A 340 8.63 -10.52 13.35
CA THR A 340 9.81 -10.90 14.16
C THR A 340 9.42 -11.30 15.57
N LYS A 341 8.44 -10.62 16.16
CA LYS A 341 7.81 -11.01 17.43
C LYS A 341 6.29 -11.03 17.27
N LEU A 342 5.65 -12.09 17.76
CA LEU A 342 4.19 -12.19 17.72
C LEU A 342 3.53 -11.26 18.75
N ARG A 343 4.19 -11.03 19.89
CA ARG A 343 3.73 -10.17 20.98
C ARG A 343 4.95 -9.44 21.55
N ASN A 344 4.95 -8.12 21.46
CA ASN A 344 5.92 -7.26 22.12
C ASN A 344 5.44 -6.85 23.51
N GLU A 345 6.12 -5.88 24.12
CA GLU A 345 5.77 -5.35 25.45
C GLU A 345 4.35 -4.78 25.52
N MET A 346 3.79 -4.35 24.40
CA MET A 346 2.40 -3.91 24.30
C MET A 346 1.41 -5.00 23.87
N GLY A 347 1.88 -6.25 23.72
CA GLY A 347 1.07 -7.35 23.21
C GLY A 347 0.76 -7.29 21.71
N LEU A 348 1.46 -6.46 20.94
CA LEU A 348 1.31 -6.32 19.49
C LEU A 348 2.33 -7.16 18.72
N ALA A 349 2.01 -7.53 17.49
CA ALA A 349 2.96 -8.11 16.57
C ALA A 349 3.95 -7.06 16.07
N GLU A 350 5.24 -7.40 16.10
CA GLU A 350 6.32 -6.60 15.53
C GLU A 350 6.58 -7.04 14.09
N LEU A 351 6.55 -6.06 13.19
CA LEU A 351 7.00 -6.20 11.84
C LEU A 351 8.38 -5.56 11.71
N GLU A 352 9.31 -6.26 11.08
CA GLU A 352 10.60 -5.72 10.67
C GLU A 352 10.75 -5.85 9.15
N PRO A 353 11.58 -5.03 8.50
CA PRO A 353 11.85 -5.19 7.08
C PRO A 353 12.32 -6.62 6.89
N TYR A 354 11.68 -7.36 5.98
CA TYR A 354 12.13 -8.69 5.64
C TYR A 354 13.39 -8.54 4.82
N LEU A 355 14.50 -8.46 5.54
CA LEU A 355 15.82 -8.49 4.97
C LEU A 355 15.95 -9.83 4.26
N VAL A 356 16.04 -9.78 2.93
CA VAL A 356 16.28 -10.96 2.12
C VAL A 356 17.73 -11.37 2.39
N ASP A 357 17.88 -12.26 3.36
CA ASP A 357 19.16 -12.71 3.87
C ASP A 357 19.96 -13.40 2.75
N GLY A 358 21.19 -12.92 2.55
CA GLY A 358 22.11 -13.42 1.52
C GLY A 358 22.75 -12.35 0.64
N GLY A 359 22.17 -11.14 0.61
CA GLY A 359 22.63 -10.12 -0.32
C GLY A 359 22.20 -10.44 -1.75
N ARG A 360 21.07 -9.83 -2.15
CA ARG A 360 20.38 -9.89 -3.45
C ARG A 360 20.75 -11.10 -4.31
N PHE A 361 19.95 -12.15 -4.20
CA PHE A 361 19.57 -12.81 -5.42
C PHE A 361 18.25 -12.23 -5.84
N ALA A 362 18.23 -11.60 -7.00
CA ALA A 362 17.02 -11.19 -7.64
C ALA A 362 16.79 -12.10 -8.83
N VAL A 363 15.57 -12.58 -8.98
CA VAL A 363 15.16 -13.12 -10.26
C VAL A 363 15.20 -11.95 -11.26
N GLN A 364 15.45 -12.23 -12.54
CA GLN A 364 15.12 -11.35 -13.64
C GLN A 364 14.21 -12.08 -14.63
N PHE A 365 13.23 -11.34 -15.16
CA PHE A 365 12.44 -11.77 -16.31
C PHE A 365 12.45 -10.68 -17.38
N TRP A 366 12.23 -11.13 -18.61
CA TRP A 366 12.07 -10.24 -19.76
C TRP A 366 10.60 -9.89 -19.96
N GLU A 367 10.30 -8.61 -20.11
CA GLU A 367 9.03 -8.08 -20.61
C GLU A 367 9.31 -7.31 -21.90
N GLY A 368 9.17 -7.99 -23.05
CA GLY A 368 9.67 -7.46 -24.32
C GLY A 368 11.20 -7.32 -24.29
N ALA A 369 11.71 -6.11 -24.55
CA ALA A 369 13.14 -5.77 -24.48
C ALA A 369 13.57 -5.19 -23.12
N LYS A 370 12.70 -5.19 -22.10
CA LYS A 370 12.97 -4.61 -20.77
C LYS A 370 13.17 -5.72 -19.74
N LYS A 371 14.19 -5.57 -18.89
CA LYS A 371 14.51 -6.45 -17.75
C LYS A 371 13.91 -5.88 -16.47
N LYS A 372 13.35 -6.75 -15.62
CA LYS A 372 12.80 -6.39 -14.29
C LYS A 372 13.36 -7.31 -13.20
N VAL A 373 13.67 -6.73 -12.04
CA VAL A 373 14.39 -7.33 -10.90
C VAL A 373 13.42 -7.65 -9.76
N PHE A 374 13.56 -8.80 -9.10
CA PHE A 374 12.63 -9.30 -8.05
C PHE A 374 13.25 -9.36 -6.62
N TYR A 375 12.37 -9.30 -5.61
CA TYR A 375 12.51 -9.82 -4.22
C TYR A 375 11.18 -10.52 -3.88
N PRO A 376 11.04 -11.49 -2.96
CA PRO A 376 12.05 -12.19 -2.13
C PRO A 376 12.32 -13.63 -2.62
N TYR A 377 13.53 -14.12 -2.38
CA TYR A 377 14.16 -15.21 -3.15
C TYR A 377 14.10 -16.61 -2.48
N PRO A 378 14.18 -17.72 -3.26
CA PRO A 378 14.40 -19.10 -2.81
C PRO A 378 15.64 -19.31 -1.92
N ARG A 379 15.57 -20.24 -0.97
CA ARG A 379 16.59 -20.48 0.07
C ARG A 379 17.59 -21.58 -0.28
N THR A 380 17.27 -22.45 -1.23
CA THR A 380 18.05 -23.66 -1.58
C THR A 380 18.23 -23.84 -3.10
N GLU A 381 19.15 -24.72 -3.51
CA GLU A 381 19.32 -25.14 -4.91
C GLU A 381 18.09 -25.89 -5.44
N ASP A 382 17.40 -26.63 -4.57
CA ASP A 382 16.14 -27.30 -4.90
C ASP A 382 15.02 -26.30 -5.19
N ASP A 383 14.94 -25.21 -4.42
CA ASP A 383 13.97 -24.14 -4.66
C ASP A 383 14.20 -23.48 -6.03
N ILE A 384 15.46 -23.34 -6.43
CA ILE A 384 15.87 -22.82 -7.74
C ILE A 384 15.41 -23.76 -8.86
N HIS A 385 15.71 -25.05 -8.75
CA HIS A 385 15.29 -26.05 -9.73
C HIS A 385 13.77 -26.13 -9.84
N PHE A 386 13.06 -26.04 -8.72
CA PHE A 386 11.60 -25.95 -8.72
C PHE A 386 11.10 -24.73 -9.51
N LEU A 387 11.73 -23.55 -9.36
CA LEU A 387 11.35 -22.35 -10.12
C LEU A 387 11.59 -22.53 -11.63
N GLU A 388 12.74 -23.10 -11.99
CA GLU A 388 13.08 -23.42 -13.38
C GLU A 388 12.07 -24.42 -13.97
N GLU A 389 11.65 -25.43 -13.22
CA GLU A 389 10.69 -26.43 -13.67
C GLU A 389 9.27 -25.87 -13.77
N ALA A 390 8.78 -25.18 -12.73
CA ALA A 390 7.41 -24.69 -12.63
C ALA A 390 7.11 -23.60 -13.65
N TYR A 391 8.10 -22.78 -14.02
CA TYR A 391 7.90 -21.65 -14.94
C TYR A 391 8.61 -21.80 -16.28
N GLY A 392 9.63 -22.65 -16.39
CA GLY A 392 10.37 -22.89 -17.63
C GLY A 392 9.59 -23.68 -18.68
N ARG A 393 8.59 -24.48 -18.29
CA ARG A 393 7.84 -25.34 -19.22
C ARG A 393 6.76 -24.64 -20.04
N SER A 394 6.29 -23.47 -19.62
CA SER A 394 5.03 -22.90 -20.13
C SER A 394 5.16 -22.05 -21.41
N THR A 395 6.32 -21.47 -21.74
CA THR A 395 6.45 -20.69 -23.00
C THR A 395 7.87 -20.69 -23.54
N LYS A 396 8.00 -21.00 -24.84
CA LYS A 396 9.21 -20.70 -25.63
C LYS A 396 9.58 -19.22 -25.41
N ARG A 397 10.78 -18.99 -24.84
CA ARG A 397 11.41 -17.68 -24.54
C ARG A 397 10.88 -16.96 -23.30
N ARG A 398 11.48 -17.27 -22.14
CA ARG A 398 11.91 -16.28 -21.12
C ARG A 398 12.74 -17.02 -20.08
N PHE A 399 14.06 -17.01 -20.25
CA PHE A 399 14.98 -17.51 -19.25
C PHE A 399 14.79 -16.71 -17.96
N MET A 400 14.56 -17.42 -16.86
CA MET A 400 14.65 -16.87 -15.53
C MET A 400 16.14 -16.75 -15.20
N MET A 401 16.67 -15.54 -15.15
CA MET A 401 18.08 -15.32 -14.86
C MET A 401 18.24 -14.95 -13.39
N MET A 402 19.05 -15.72 -12.66
CA MET A 402 19.38 -15.43 -11.26
C MET A 402 20.57 -14.49 -11.24
N LEU A 403 20.37 -13.27 -10.75
CA LEU A 403 21.43 -12.28 -10.63
C LEU A 403 21.76 -12.06 -9.16
N THR A 404 23.05 -12.11 -8.85
CA THR A 404 23.60 -11.77 -7.54
C THR A 404 23.66 -10.24 -7.36
N GLU A 405 23.76 -9.77 -6.11
CA GLU A 405 23.83 -8.36 -5.72
C GLU A 405 24.99 -7.64 -6.38
N ASP A 406 26.10 -8.37 -6.58
CA ASP A 406 27.25 -7.89 -7.30
C ASP A 406 26.92 -7.54 -8.75
N VAL A 407 26.01 -8.22 -9.45
CA VAL A 407 25.69 -7.87 -10.85
C VAL A 407 25.03 -6.49 -10.95
N PHE A 408 24.18 -6.13 -9.98
CA PHE A 408 23.50 -4.83 -9.99
C PHE A 408 24.34 -3.71 -9.42
N LEU A 409 25.23 -4.02 -8.47
CA LEU A 409 26.04 -3.02 -7.79
C LEU A 409 27.53 -3.05 -8.16
N GLN A 410 27.88 -3.77 -9.22
CA GLN A 410 29.22 -3.71 -9.76
C GLN A 410 29.53 -2.29 -10.22
N GLY A 411 30.55 -1.70 -9.61
CA GLY A 411 31.03 -0.37 -9.98
C GLY A 411 30.12 0.79 -9.57
N VAL A 412 29.10 0.57 -8.73
CA VAL A 412 28.31 1.67 -8.13
C VAL A 412 28.32 1.66 -6.60
N CYS A 413 28.23 2.84 -6.00
CA CYS A 413 28.17 3.00 -4.55
C CYS A 413 26.83 2.51 -3.99
N TRP A 414 26.88 1.71 -2.92
CA TRP A 414 25.71 1.19 -2.23
C TRP A 414 24.85 2.26 -1.55
N GLN A 415 25.42 3.43 -1.25
CA GLN A 415 24.71 4.55 -0.63
C GLN A 415 24.18 5.53 -1.67
N CYS A 416 25.06 6.17 -2.43
CA CYS A 416 24.67 7.25 -3.35
C CYS A 416 24.33 6.78 -4.76
N ARG A 417 24.47 5.48 -5.06
CA ARG A 417 24.21 4.86 -6.37
C ARG A 417 25.08 5.39 -7.53
N GLN A 418 26.01 6.30 -7.28
CA GLN A 418 26.91 6.82 -8.29
C GLN A 418 27.95 5.77 -8.71
N LYS A 419 28.30 5.78 -10.00
CA LYS A 419 29.43 4.99 -10.51
C LYS A 419 30.73 5.49 -9.91
N CYS A 420 31.60 4.56 -9.57
CA CYS A 420 32.94 4.88 -9.09
C CYS A 420 33.88 3.76 -9.49
N ASP A 421 35.01 4.14 -10.10
CA ASP A 421 36.02 3.18 -10.55
C ASP A 421 36.66 2.43 -9.37
N ARG A 422 36.68 3.07 -8.19
CA ARG A 422 37.25 2.51 -6.96
C ARG A 422 36.21 2.54 -5.85
N LEU A 423 35.62 1.39 -5.59
CA LEU A 423 34.73 1.20 -4.45
C LEU A 423 35.47 0.55 -3.28
N MET A 424 35.27 1.10 -2.09
CA MET A 424 35.72 0.53 -0.83
C MET A 424 34.68 -0.46 -0.31
N LYS A 425 35.11 -1.69 -0.10
CA LYS A 425 34.26 -2.72 0.51
C LYS A 425 34.14 -2.47 2.01
N CYS A 426 32.96 -2.75 2.57
CA CYS A 426 32.76 -2.78 4.02
C CYS A 426 33.74 -3.77 4.66
N GLY A 427 34.48 -3.35 5.67
CA GLY A 427 35.48 -4.19 6.33
C GLY A 427 34.90 -5.45 6.97
N ASN A 428 33.65 -5.39 7.46
CA ASN A 428 33.00 -6.51 8.14
C ASN A 428 32.38 -7.51 7.15
N CYS A 429 31.35 -7.11 6.40
CA CYS A 429 30.67 -8.03 5.48
C CYS A 429 31.41 -8.28 4.15
N LYS A 430 32.35 -7.39 3.76
CA LYS A 430 33.12 -7.43 2.49
C LYS A 430 32.27 -7.45 1.20
N LYS A 431 30.99 -7.13 1.29
CA LYS A 431 30.04 -7.17 0.16
C LYS A 431 29.53 -5.79 -0.21
N ALA A 432 29.10 -5.03 0.79
CA ALA A 432 28.72 -3.65 0.57
C ALA A 432 29.92 -2.84 0.08
N SER A 433 29.72 -2.04 -0.97
CA SER A 433 30.79 -1.32 -1.66
C SER A 433 30.44 0.16 -1.79
N TYR A 434 31.33 1.06 -1.41
CA TYR A 434 31.06 2.49 -1.28
C TYR A 434 32.11 3.34 -1.99
N CYS A 435 31.71 4.47 -2.59
CA CYS A 435 32.68 5.39 -3.21
C CYS A 435 33.49 6.18 -2.16
N SER A 436 32.99 6.32 -0.94
CA SER A 436 33.65 7.06 0.14
C SER A 436 33.30 6.52 1.52
N ARG A 437 34.13 6.85 2.52
CA ARG A 437 33.90 6.49 3.92
C ARG A 437 32.64 7.20 4.45
N ASP A 438 32.32 8.37 3.92
CA ASP A 438 31.10 9.09 4.27
C ASP A 438 29.86 8.38 3.72
N CYS A 439 29.91 7.86 2.49
CA CYS A 439 28.84 7.02 1.97
C CYS A 439 28.66 5.73 2.79
N GLN A 440 29.77 5.12 3.25
CA GLN A 440 29.71 3.98 4.15
C GLN A 440 29.08 4.35 5.51
N LYS A 441 29.46 5.48 6.13
CA LYS A 441 28.88 5.96 7.39
C LYS A 441 27.38 6.28 7.24
N LYS A 442 26.99 6.94 6.15
CA LYS A 442 25.58 7.21 5.84
C LYS A 442 24.79 5.92 5.65
N ALA A 443 25.33 4.96 4.91
CA ALA A 443 24.71 3.64 4.77
C ALA A 443 24.63 2.87 6.08
N TRP A 444 25.66 3.00 6.93
CA TRP A 444 25.68 2.41 8.27
C TRP A 444 24.53 2.93 9.12
N ALA A 445 24.32 4.25 9.15
CA ALA A 445 23.19 4.88 9.82
C ALA A 445 21.83 4.53 9.17
N ALA A 446 21.80 4.35 7.84
CA ALA A 446 20.60 3.98 7.09
C ALA A 446 20.26 2.47 7.14
N GLY A 447 20.86 1.70 8.06
CA GLY A 447 20.49 0.30 8.31
C GLY A 447 21.49 -0.75 7.81
N HIS A 448 22.64 -0.36 7.23
CA HIS A 448 23.67 -1.35 6.92
C HIS A 448 24.23 -1.99 8.20
N ASN A 449 24.26 -1.27 9.32
CA ASN A 449 24.68 -1.81 10.62
C ASN A 449 23.87 -3.06 11.04
N VAL A 450 22.56 -3.04 10.80
CA VAL A 450 21.65 -4.16 11.12
C VAL A 450 21.99 -5.38 10.26
N ASN A 451 22.15 -5.19 8.95
CA ASN A 451 22.33 -6.32 8.03
C ASN A 451 23.80 -6.73 7.80
N CYS A 452 24.78 -6.00 8.35
CA CYS A 452 26.19 -6.25 8.07
C CYS A 452 26.64 -7.63 8.57
N GLU A 453 26.22 -7.98 9.79
CA GLU A 453 26.61 -9.22 10.46
C GLU A 453 25.96 -10.45 9.79
N GLU A 454 24.67 -10.35 9.46
CA GLU A 454 23.95 -11.41 8.75
C GLU A 454 24.57 -11.67 7.38
N ARG A 455 24.87 -10.60 6.63
CA ARG A 455 25.60 -10.70 5.37
C ARG A 455 26.93 -11.43 5.56
N ARG A 456 27.72 -11.08 6.58
CA ARG A 456 28.98 -11.77 6.88
C ARG A 456 28.75 -13.26 7.10
N ARG A 457 27.84 -13.63 8.00
CA ARG A 457 27.53 -15.02 8.36
C ARG A 457 27.04 -15.84 7.18
N TYR A 458 26.18 -15.26 6.34
CA TYR A 458 25.72 -15.91 5.13
C TYR A 458 26.88 -16.24 4.20
N TRP A 459 27.77 -15.29 3.94
CA TRP A 459 28.89 -15.50 3.03
C TRP A 459 29.97 -16.43 3.59
N GLU A 460 30.15 -16.47 4.90
CA GLU A 460 30.98 -17.47 5.56
C GLU A 460 30.41 -18.88 5.39
N LYS A 461 29.09 -19.05 5.52
CA LYS A 461 28.39 -20.31 5.22
C LYS A 461 28.38 -20.65 3.73
N ALA A 462 28.18 -19.68 2.86
CA ALA A 462 28.19 -19.86 1.40
C ALA A 462 29.60 -20.12 0.85
N LYS A 463 30.67 -19.81 1.60
CA LYS A 463 32.02 -20.30 1.29
C LYS A 463 32.18 -21.80 1.57
N MET A 464 31.42 -22.33 2.53
CA MET A 464 31.41 -23.76 2.87
C MET A 464 30.55 -24.56 1.88
N CYS A 465 29.41 -24.03 1.46
CA CYS A 465 28.65 -24.55 0.32
C CYS A 465 29.32 -24.06 -0.97
N ARG A 466 30.32 -24.79 -1.49
CA ARG A 466 30.86 -24.50 -2.82
C ARG A 466 29.68 -24.43 -3.80
N PHE A 467 29.29 -23.22 -4.22
CA PHE A 467 28.44 -23.08 -5.40
C PHE A 467 29.09 -23.92 -6.49
N SER A 468 28.30 -24.81 -7.10
CA SER A 468 28.84 -25.65 -8.17
C SER A 468 29.52 -24.72 -9.18
N LYS A 469 30.70 -25.11 -9.65
CA LYS A 469 31.46 -24.34 -10.65
C LYS A 469 30.54 -23.92 -11.82
N SER A 470 29.58 -24.80 -12.16
CA SER A 470 28.49 -24.55 -13.09
C SER A 470 27.65 -23.29 -12.82
N MET A 471 27.23 -23.03 -11.58
CA MET A 471 26.44 -21.82 -11.26
C MET A 471 27.26 -20.54 -11.40
N MET A 472 28.52 -20.53 -10.96
CA MET A 472 29.39 -19.36 -11.12
C MET A 472 29.71 -19.09 -12.58
N ASP A 473 29.92 -20.13 -13.37
CA ASP A 473 30.18 -20.01 -14.81
C ASP A 473 28.94 -19.50 -15.54
N LYS A 474 27.74 -20.00 -15.21
CA LYS A 474 26.46 -19.48 -15.73
C LYS A 474 26.21 -18.01 -15.37
N SER A 475 26.56 -17.59 -14.15
CA SER A 475 26.44 -16.18 -13.72
C SER A 475 27.42 -15.27 -14.47
N LYS A 476 28.65 -15.72 -14.70
CA LYS A 476 29.64 -15.00 -15.51
C LYS A 476 29.23 -14.91 -16.99
N GLU A 477 28.70 -16.00 -17.54
CA GLU A 477 28.19 -16.05 -18.92
C GLU A 477 26.95 -15.16 -19.09
N ALA A 478 26.07 -15.15 -18.08
CA ALA A 478 24.96 -14.21 -17.98
C ALA A 478 25.46 -12.75 -17.93
N GLY A 479 26.49 -12.46 -17.13
CA GLY A 479 27.12 -11.13 -17.08
C GLY A 479 27.75 -10.71 -18.41
N ALA A 480 28.40 -11.64 -19.11
CA ALA A 480 29.03 -11.41 -20.42
C ALA A 480 28.01 -11.22 -21.56
N THR A 481 26.78 -11.73 -21.40
CA THR A 481 25.69 -11.56 -22.38
C THR A 481 24.88 -10.28 -22.15
N LEU A 482 25.16 -9.50 -21.09
CA LEU A 482 24.58 -8.17 -20.89
C LEU A 482 25.33 -7.14 -21.74
N SER A 483 24.61 -6.45 -22.63
CA SER A 483 25.17 -5.28 -23.32
C SER A 483 25.40 -4.13 -22.34
N ASP A 484 26.37 -3.25 -22.63
CA ASP A 484 26.60 -2.03 -21.83
C ASP A 484 25.34 -1.15 -21.73
N ALA A 485 24.50 -1.15 -22.76
CA ALA A 485 23.21 -0.47 -22.77
C ALA A 485 22.20 -1.08 -21.77
N ASP A 486 22.21 -2.40 -21.59
CA ASP A 486 21.38 -3.08 -20.59
C ASP A 486 21.86 -2.79 -19.17
N LEU A 487 23.18 -2.82 -18.95
CA LEU A 487 23.79 -2.45 -17.68
C LEU A 487 23.49 -0.98 -17.34
N GLU A 488 23.49 -0.09 -18.32
CA GLU A 488 23.16 1.32 -18.12
C GLU A 488 21.67 1.56 -17.79
N ARG A 489 20.75 0.82 -18.42
CA ARG A 489 19.32 0.89 -18.09
C ARG A 489 19.03 0.38 -16.67
N LEU A 490 19.67 -0.70 -16.24
CA LEU A 490 19.52 -1.23 -14.88
C LEU A 490 19.96 -0.23 -13.80
N ARG A 491 21.01 0.55 -14.09
CA ARG A 491 21.50 1.61 -13.21
C ARG A 491 20.53 2.79 -13.11
N LYS A 492 19.88 3.17 -14.21
CA LYS A 492 18.89 4.28 -14.21
C LYS A 492 17.63 3.98 -13.41
N VAL A 493 17.19 2.72 -13.36
CA VAL A 493 16.01 2.27 -12.58
C VAL A 493 16.28 2.27 -11.07
N SER A 494 17.54 2.31 -10.65
CA SER A 494 17.93 2.30 -9.22
C SER A 494 18.32 3.68 -8.67
N THR A 495 18.25 4.72 -9.51
CA THR A 495 18.52 6.13 -9.18
C THR A 495 17.28 7.03 -9.22
N ALA A 496 16.15 6.51 -9.72
CA ALA A 496 14.81 7.10 -9.62
C ALA A 496 14.10 6.46 -8.43
#